data_AF-A0A7J3SAS6-F1
#
_entry.id   AF-A0A7J3SAS6-F1
#
_cell.length_a   1.000
_cell.length_b   1.000
_cell.length_c   1.000
_cell.angle_alpha   90.00
_cell.angle_beta   90.00
_cell.angle_gamma   90.00
#
_symmetry.space_group_name_H-M   'P 1'
#
loop_
_entity.id
_entity.type
_entity.pdbx_description
1 polymer ?
#
loop_
_entity_poly.entity_id
_entity_poly.type
_entity_poly.pdbx_seq_one_letter_code
_entity_poly.pdbx_strand_id
1 'polypeptide(L)'
;MQLIPEGRVSTYGSIAKALKINPKLVGKIVKMNDEPVIYPCHRIIKGDGSFGGYSGLGGTIFKKRLLEFEGVKVSKNGKILSEHISDIMDLLC
;
A
#
# COMPACT_ATOMS: atom_id res chain seq x y z
N MET A 1 1.39 6.66 -5.90
CA MET A 1 1.32 6.57 -4.42
C MET A 1 0.57 7.76 -3.84
N GLN A 2 0.96 9.00 -4.14
CA GLN A 2 0.29 10.21 -3.62
C GLN A 2 -1.21 10.30 -3.98
N LEU A 3 -1.61 9.67 -5.08
CA LEU A 3 -3.01 9.60 -5.51
C LEU A 3 -3.88 8.64 -4.68
N ILE A 4 -3.27 7.82 -3.80
CA ILE A 4 -4.02 6.96 -2.89
C ILE A 4 -4.34 7.79 -1.64
N PRO A 5 -5.62 8.12 -1.37
CA PRO A 5 -5.98 8.98 -0.26
C PRO A 5 -5.75 8.29 1.10
N GLU A 6 -5.71 9.08 2.16
CA GLU A 6 -5.73 8.56 3.53
C GLU A 6 -6.96 7.67 3.77
N GLY A 7 -6.78 6.63 4.58
CA GLY A 7 -7.80 5.63 4.83
C GLY A 7 -8.03 4.64 3.67
N ARG A 8 -7.25 4.75 2.58
CA ARG A 8 -7.27 3.80 1.46
C ARG A 8 -5.90 3.20 1.20
N VAL A 9 -5.91 2.01 0.61
CA VAL A 9 -4.74 1.31 0.12
C VAL A 9 -4.99 0.83 -1.30
N SER A 10 -3.92 0.61 -2.05
CA SER A 10 -3.96 -0.10 -3.32
C SER A 10 -2.95 -1.25 -3.33
N THR A 11 -2.98 -2.07 -4.38
CA THR A 11 -2.15 -3.27 -4.45
C THR A 11 -1.02 -3.11 -5.45
N TYR A 12 0.07 -3.85 -5.26
CA TYR A 12 1.14 -3.93 -6.25
C TYR A 12 0.62 -4.36 -7.64
N GLY A 13 -0.37 -5.27 -7.66
CA GLY A 13 -0.99 -5.75 -8.90
C GLY A 13 -1.80 -4.67 -9.61
N SER A 14 -2.54 -3.86 -8.87
CA SER A 14 -3.32 -2.76 -9.42
C SER A 14 -2.43 -1.69 -10.05
N ILE A 15 -1.36 -1.27 -9.36
CA ILE A 15 -0.37 -0.33 -9.89
C ILE A 15 0.34 -0.91 -11.12
N ALA A 16 0.72 -2.19 -11.07
CA ALA A 16 1.35 -2.88 -12.18
C ALA A 16 0.46 -2.91 -13.42
N LYS A 17 -0.85 -3.15 -13.25
CA LYS A 17 -1.84 -3.13 -14.33
C LYS A 17 -1.95 -1.74 -14.96
N ALA A 18 -2.06 -0.69 -14.15
CA ALA A 18 -2.13 0.69 -14.64
C ALA A 18 -0.90 1.11 -15.44
N LEU A 19 0.29 0.72 -14.96
CA LEU A 19 1.57 1.04 -15.59
C LEU A 19 2.00 0.04 -16.68
N LYS A 20 1.24 -1.05 -16.89
CA LYS A 20 1.58 -2.17 -17.80
C LYS A 20 2.98 -2.76 -17.55
N ILE A 21 3.34 -2.93 -16.27
CA ILE A 21 4.62 -3.52 -15.84
C ILE A 21 4.42 -4.73 -14.91
N ASN A 22 5.50 -5.39 -14.51
CA ASN A 22 5.43 -6.53 -13.59
C ASN A 22 5.20 -6.06 -12.12
N PRO A 23 4.29 -6.69 -11.35
CA PRO A 23 4.09 -6.39 -9.93
C PRO A 23 5.34 -6.50 -9.06
N LYS A 24 6.28 -7.41 -9.39
CA LYS A 24 7.57 -7.51 -8.70
C LYS A 24 8.44 -6.29 -8.95
N LEU A 25 8.36 -5.68 -10.13
CA LEU A 25 9.07 -4.44 -10.44
C LEU A 25 8.49 -3.27 -9.65
N VAL A 26 7.16 -3.19 -9.52
CA VAL A 26 6.51 -2.21 -8.62
C VAL A 26 7.05 -2.37 -7.20
N GLY A 27 7.13 -3.61 -6.69
CA GLY A 27 7.71 -3.89 -5.38
C GLY A 27 9.15 -3.38 -5.22
N LYS A 28 10.00 -3.56 -6.24
CA LYS A 28 11.37 -3.02 -6.26
C LYS A 28 11.37 -1.49 -6.23
N ILE A 29 10.56 -0.83 -7.06
CA ILE A 29 10.45 0.64 -7.12
C ILE A 29 9.98 1.21 -5.78
N VAL A 30 8.92 0.63 -5.20
CA VAL A 30 8.39 1.04 -3.90
C VAL A 30 9.41 0.85 -2.77
N LYS A 31 10.27 -0.18 -2.87
CA LYS A 31 11.33 -0.43 -1.88
C LYS A 31 12.42 0.65 -1.89
N MET A 32 12.67 1.29 -3.03
CA MET A 32 13.66 2.38 -3.19
C MET A 32 13.13 3.74 -2.69
N ASN A 33 12.03 3.75 -1.92
CA ASN A 33 11.56 4.97 -1.29
C ASN A 33 12.42 5.32 -0.07
N ASP A 34 13.29 6.31 -0.21
CA ASP A 34 14.19 6.79 0.84
C ASP A 34 13.51 7.76 1.81
N GLU A 35 12.32 8.26 1.47
CA GLU A 35 11.50 9.14 2.32
C GLU A 35 10.14 8.48 2.64
N PRO A 36 10.12 7.44 3.50
CA PRO A 36 8.87 6.87 4.04
C PRO A 36 8.04 7.97 4.72
N VAL A 37 6.71 7.85 4.66
CA VAL A 37 5.72 8.88 5.09
C VAL A 37 5.51 9.99 4.07
N ILE A 38 6.56 10.70 3.62
CA ILE A 38 6.42 11.76 2.60
C ILE A 38 5.89 11.17 1.28
N TYR A 39 6.50 10.08 0.84
CA TYR A 39 5.93 9.23 -0.21
C TYR A 39 5.22 8.06 0.47
N PRO A 40 3.87 7.95 0.39
CA PRO A 40 3.09 7.04 1.22
C PRO A 40 3.15 5.59 0.72
N CYS A 41 4.35 4.99 0.76
CA CYS A 41 4.60 3.61 0.33
C CYS A 41 3.93 2.57 1.26
N HIS A 42 3.53 2.97 2.47
CA HIS A 42 2.72 2.15 3.37
C HIS A 42 1.32 1.87 2.81
N ARG A 43 0.79 2.71 1.92
CA ARG A 43 -0.52 2.52 1.26
C ARG A 43 -0.51 1.47 0.14
N ILE A 44 0.63 0.82 -0.14
CA ILE A 44 0.71 -0.27 -1.12
C ILE A 44 0.84 -1.63 -0.42
N ILE A 45 -0.06 -2.56 -0.73
CA ILE A 45 -0.13 -3.88 -0.12
C ILE A 45 -0.15 -5.03 -1.14
N LYS A 46 -0.14 -6.27 -0.64
CA LYS A 46 -0.29 -7.45 -1.50
C LYS A 46 -1.75 -7.58 -1.97
N GLY A 47 -1.94 -8.30 -3.08
CA GLY A 47 -3.28 -8.52 -3.67
C GLY A 47 -4.23 -9.34 -2.79
N ASP A 48 -3.72 -10.08 -1.81
CA ASP A 48 -4.51 -10.90 -0.90
C ASP A 48 -5.00 -10.14 0.35
N GLY A 49 -4.77 -8.83 0.42
CA GLY A 49 -5.12 -7.97 1.54
C GLY A 49 -4.08 -7.95 2.67
N SER A 50 -3.05 -8.78 2.62
CA SER A 50 -1.99 -8.79 3.64
C SER A 50 -0.97 -7.67 3.42
N PHE A 51 -0.25 -7.31 4.49
CA PHE A 51 0.84 -6.37 4.39
C PHE A 51 1.93 -6.89 3.44
N GLY A 52 2.40 -6.01 2.54
CA GLY A 52 3.70 -6.17 1.89
C GLY A 52 4.85 -5.83 2.83
N GLY A 53 6.08 -5.92 2.32
CA GLY A 53 7.25 -5.37 3.03
C GLY A 53 7.14 -3.85 3.23
N TYR A 54 8.03 -3.31 4.07
CA TYR A 54 8.15 -1.88 4.31
C TYR A 54 9.61 -1.51 4.57
N SER A 55 10.11 -0.49 3.86
CA SER A 55 11.51 -0.06 3.96
C SER A 55 11.75 0.94 5.09
N GLY A 56 10.71 1.58 5.62
CA GLY A 56 10.87 2.55 6.70
C GLY A 56 11.27 1.92 8.03
N LEU A 57 11.87 2.74 8.91
CA LEU A 57 12.31 2.34 10.24
C LEU A 57 11.15 1.67 11.02
N GLY A 58 11.44 0.54 11.67
CA GLY A 58 10.42 -0.27 12.36
C GLY A 58 9.60 -1.19 11.43
N GLY A 59 9.88 -1.21 10.13
CA GLY A 59 9.36 -2.20 9.20
C GLY A 59 7.84 -2.29 9.16
N THR A 60 7.30 -3.50 9.05
CA THR A 60 5.85 -3.73 8.92
C THR A 60 5.05 -3.28 10.15
N ILE A 61 5.68 -3.20 11.33
CA ILE A 61 5.04 -2.67 12.55
C ILE A 61 4.75 -1.18 12.37
N PHE A 62 5.73 -0.40 11.88
CA PHE A 62 5.52 1.02 11.64
C PHE A 62 4.54 1.27 10.49
N LYS A 63 4.61 0.47 9.42
CA LYS A 63 3.61 0.47 8.33
C LYS A 63 2.19 0.29 8.85
N LYS A 64 1.97 -0.70 9.73
CA LYS A 64 0.67 -0.97 10.33
C LYS A 64 0.16 0.24 11.12
N ARG A 65 1.01 0.84 11.97
CA ARG A 65 0.65 2.02 12.77
C ARG A 65 0.26 3.22 11.91
N LEU A 66 0.98 3.47 10.80
CA LEU A 66 0.63 4.54 9.86
C LEU A 66 -0.74 4.30 9.22
N LEU A 67 -1.00 3.07 8.78
CA LEU A 67 -2.30 2.71 8.21
C LEU A 67 -3.44 2.84 9.23
N GLU A 68 -3.23 2.39 10.47
CA GLU A 68 -4.20 2.56 11.56
C GLU A 68 -4.44 4.03 11.90
N PHE A 69 -3.39 4.85 11.89
CA PHE A 69 -3.49 6.30 12.09
C PHE A 69 -4.30 6.99 10.99
N GLU A 70 -4.19 6.51 9.75
CA GLU A 70 -5.02 6.96 8.62
C GLU A 70 -6.44 6.36 8.64
N GLY A 71 -6.80 5.58 9.66
CA GLY A 71 -8.14 4.99 9.81
C GLY A 71 -8.36 3.68 9.06
N VAL A 72 -7.31 3.03 8.55
CA VAL A 72 -7.40 1.73 7.88
C VAL A 72 -7.58 0.62 8.90
N LYS A 73 -8.67 -0.15 8.76
CA LYS A 73 -8.97 -1.29 9.64
C LYS A 73 -8.32 -2.58 9.15
N VAL A 74 -7.78 -3.33 10.10
CA VAL A 74 -7.14 -4.62 9.89
C VAL A 74 -7.94 -5.68 10.63
N SER A 75 -8.33 -6.73 9.91
CA SER A 75 -9.03 -7.87 10.50
C SER A 75 -8.15 -8.69 11.45
N LYS A 76 -8.78 -9.58 12.23
CA LYS A 76 -8.08 -10.46 13.19
C LYS A 76 -7.02 -11.35 12.55
N ASN A 77 -7.12 -11.65 11.26
CA ASN A 77 -6.14 -12.48 10.54
C ASN A 77 -4.99 -11.65 9.90
N GLY A 78 -4.90 -10.36 10.20
CA GLY A 78 -3.83 -9.50 9.71
C GLY A 78 -4.02 -8.99 8.28
N LYS A 79 -5.22 -9.11 7.70
CA LYS A 79 -5.57 -8.54 6.40
C LYS A 79 -6.33 -7.24 6.52
N ILE A 80 -6.05 -6.29 5.63
CA ILE A 80 -6.81 -5.04 5.51
C ILE A 80 -8.23 -5.36 5.05
N LEU A 81 -9.22 -4.71 5.66
CA LEU A 81 -10.62 -4.87 5.26
C LEU A 81 -10.83 -4.34 3.84
N SER A 82 -11.63 -5.03 3.03
CA SER A 82 -11.84 -4.72 1.62
C SER A 82 -12.39 -3.31 1.38
N GLU A 83 -13.12 -2.74 2.34
CA GLU A 83 -13.64 -1.36 2.29
C GLU A 83 -12.53 -0.29 2.14
N HIS A 84 -11.30 -0.61 2.55
CA HIS A 84 -10.14 0.27 2.42
C HIS A 84 -9.32 -0.01 1.15
N ILE A 85 -9.55 -1.12 0.45
CA ILE A 85 -8.76 -1.50 -0.73
C ILE A 85 -9.41 -0.91 -1.98
N SER A 86 -8.63 -0.25 -2.83
CA SER A 86 -9.12 0.35 -4.07
C SER A 86 -8.21 0.01 -5.24
N ASP A 87 -8.80 -0.25 -6.41
CA ASP A 87 -8.02 -0.30 -7.63
C ASP A 87 -7.50 1.12 -7.91
N ILE A 88 -6.24 1.22 -8.32
CA ILE A 88 -5.61 2.50 -8.62
C ILE A 88 -6.32 3.22 -9.77
N MET A 89 -6.94 2.48 -10.69
CA MET A 89 -7.68 3.06 -11.82
C MET A 89 -8.97 3.74 -11.36
N ASP A 90 -9.59 3.24 -10.27
CA ASP A 90 -10.80 3.85 -9.69
C ASP A 90 -10.49 5.17 -8.98
N LEU A 91 -9.21 5.43 -8.66
CA LEU A 91 -8.72 6.65 -8.00
C LEU A 91 -8.21 7.70 -9.00
N LEU A 92 -8.16 7.36 -10.29
CA LEU A 92 -7.67 8.21 -11.38
C LEU A 92 -8.81 8.78 -12.25
N CYS A 93 -10.04 8.31 -12.03
CA CYS A 93 -11.26 8.79 -12.68
C CYS A 93 -11.95 9.83 -11.80
#